data_AF-A0AAD4IQC2-F1
#
_entry.id   AF-A0AAD4IQC2-F1
#
_cell.length_a   1.000
_cell.length_b   1.000
_cell.length_c   1.000
_cell.angle_alpha   90.00
_cell.angle_beta   90.00
_cell.angle_gamma   90.00
#
_symmetry.space_group_name_H-M   'P 1'
#
loop_
_entity.id
_entity.type
_entity.pdbx_description
1 polymer ?
#
loop_
_entity_poly.entity_id
_entity_poly.type
_entity_poly.pdbx_seq_one_letter_code
_entity_poly.pdbx_strand_id
1 'polypeptide(L)'
;MQLASVAPSSASSLSKQVLQRKRFKILGEHESNSNFHKEDKVKLLRFLAPPFVAAVIALSPISNPPVSVGQTLDVQKGATLFRRACIGCHDAGGNIIQPGATLFLKDLQRNGVDTEEEIYRVTYYGKGRMPGFGENCTPRGQCTFGARLQEDEIKLLAQFVKSQADQGWPKIETQGD
;
A
#
# COMPACT_ATOMS: atom_id res chain seq x y z
N MET A 1 36.85 -34.86 38.13
CA MET A 1 35.83 -35.88 37.79
C MET A 1 35.27 -35.59 36.40
N GLN A 2 34.46 -36.49 35.85
CA GLN A 2 34.30 -36.71 34.41
C GLN A 2 33.78 -35.51 33.60
N LEU A 3 34.28 -35.41 32.37
CA LEU A 3 33.59 -34.77 31.24
C LEU A 3 32.41 -35.65 30.79
N ALA A 4 31.32 -35.04 30.32
CA ALA A 4 30.29 -35.72 29.55
C ALA A 4 29.81 -34.80 28.42
N SER A 5 29.90 -35.29 27.18
CA SER A 5 29.44 -34.61 25.95
C SER A 5 28.54 -35.57 25.19
N VAL A 6 27.30 -35.16 24.89
CA VAL A 6 26.36 -36.00 24.12
C VAL A 6 25.53 -35.16 23.14
N ALA A 7 25.73 -35.45 21.85
CA ALA A 7 24.88 -35.18 20.70
C ALA A 7 25.41 -36.09 19.55
N PRO A 8 24.75 -36.22 18.37
CA PRO A 8 23.42 -35.75 17.96
C PRO A 8 22.53 -36.90 17.39
N SER A 9 21.29 -36.59 17.00
CA SER A 9 20.46 -37.21 15.93
C SER A 9 19.12 -36.46 15.85
N SER A 10 18.32 -36.45 14.76
CA SER A 10 18.34 -37.23 13.50
C SER A 10 18.03 -36.32 12.30
N ALA A 11 18.33 -36.77 11.08
CA ALA A 11 17.85 -36.16 9.84
C ALA A 11 16.71 -36.97 9.20
N SER A 12 15.83 -36.32 8.45
CA SER A 12 14.93 -36.94 7.47
C SER A 12 14.81 -36.05 6.22
N SER A 13 14.37 -36.63 5.09
CA SER A 13 14.62 -36.06 3.76
C SER A 13 13.52 -36.41 2.75
N LEU A 14 13.53 -35.70 1.61
CA LEU A 14 12.56 -35.76 0.49
C LEU A 14 11.14 -35.27 0.87
N SER A 15 10.28 -34.84 -0.07
CA SER A 15 10.29 -35.13 -1.52
C SER A 15 9.99 -33.91 -2.41
N LYS A 16 10.35 -34.01 -3.70
CA LYS A 16 9.98 -33.08 -4.77
C LYS A 16 9.14 -33.79 -5.83
N GLN A 17 7.91 -33.35 -6.06
CA GLN A 17 7.13 -33.62 -7.29
C GLN A 17 6.44 -32.30 -7.68
N VAL A 18 6.74 -31.65 -8.81
CA VAL A 18 6.65 -32.03 -10.24
C VAL A 18 5.27 -31.68 -10.84
N LEU A 19 5.34 -31.07 -12.03
CA LEU A 19 4.31 -30.70 -13.03
C LEU A 19 2.89 -31.29 -12.85
N GLN A 20 1.83 -30.56 -13.20
CA GLN A 20 1.49 -30.29 -14.62
C GLN A 20 0.72 -28.98 -14.88
N ARG A 21 0.94 -28.40 -16.07
CA ARG A 21 0.36 -27.12 -16.53
C ARG A 21 -0.47 -27.34 -17.79
N LYS A 22 -1.77 -27.62 -17.66
CA LYS A 22 -2.66 -27.84 -18.81
C LYS A 22 -3.35 -26.54 -19.27
N ARG A 23 -2.82 -25.95 -20.34
CA ARG A 23 -3.54 -25.05 -21.26
C ARG A 23 -4.27 -25.93 -22.27
N PHE A 24 -5.52 -25.61 -22.61
CA PHE A 24 -6.15 -26.09 -23.85
C PHE A 24 -7.02 -24.96 -24.44
N LYS A 25 -7.06 -24.88 -25.77
CA LYS A 25 -7.70 -23.84 -26.58
C LYS A 25 -7.87 -24.39 -28.01
N ILE A 26 -8.68 -23.72 -28.84
CA ILE A 26 -8.93 -24.01 -30.28
C ILE A 26 -9.97 -25.15 -30.39
N LEU A 27 -11.22 -24.94 -30.82
CA LEU A 27 -11.84 -24.36 -32.05
C LEU A 27 -12.19 -25.48 -33.06
N GLY A 28 -13.40 -25.43 -33.60
CA GLY A 28 -13.88 -26.25 -34.72
C GLY A 28 -15.10 -25.58 -35.37
N GLU A 29 -15.16 -25.59 -36.71
CA GLU A 29 -16.19 -24.95 -37.55
C GLU A 29 -16.79 -25.95 -38.55
N HIS A 30 -17.83 -25.54 -39.30
CA HIS A 30 -18.53 -26.30 -40.38
C HIS A 30 -19.34 -27.53 -39.88
N GLU A 31 -20.47 -27.98 -40.47
CA GLU A 31 -21.25 -27.61 -41.69
C GLU A 31 -22.73 -28.15 -41.53
N SER A 32 -23.74 -28.03 -42.42
CA SER A 32 -23.87 -27.46 -43.79
C SER A 32 -25.33 -27.07 -44.19
N ASN A 33 -25.42 -26.22 -45.22
CA ASN A 33 -26.37 -26.22 -46.37
C ASN A 33 -27.81 -26.79 -46.27
N SER A 34 -28.83 -25.95 -46.56
CA SER A 34 -29.82 -26.18 -47.65
C SER A 34 -30.83 -25.03 -47.80
N ASN A 35 -31.46 -24.92 -48.98
CA ASN A 35 -32.26 -23.74 -49.40
C ASN A 35 -33.77 -23.91 -49.20
N PHE A 36 -34.47 -22.81 -48.93
CA PHE A 36 -35.70 -22.49 -49.68
C PHE A 36 -35.96 -20.98 -49.79
N HIS A 37 -36.65 -20.56 -50.86
CA HIS A 37 -36.95 -19.15 -51.13
C HIS A 37 -38.12 -18.62 -50.32
N LYS A 38 -38.01 -17.36 -49.89
CA LYS A 38 -39.12 -16.40 -50.05
C LYS A 38 -38.57 -14.99 -50.29
N GLU A 39 -38.88 -14.42 -51.45
CA GLU A 39 -38.65 -13.00 -51.69
C GLU A 39 -39.63 -12.19 -50.84
N ASP A 40 -39.16 -11.12 -50.19
CA ASP A 40 -39.73 -9.79 -50.46
C ASP A 40 -38.82 -8.65 -49.97
N LYS A 41 -38.98 -7.48 -50.61
CA LYS A 41 -38.48 -6.14 -50.27
C LYS A 41 -36.98 -5.80 -50.43
N VAL A 42 -36.79 -4.64 -51.08
CA VAL A 42 -35.63 -3.73 -51.09
C VAL A 42 -34.26 -4.29 -51.49
N LYS A 43 -34.14 -4.54 -52.80
CA LYS A 43 -32.96 -4.05 -53.53
C LYS A 43 -32.77 -2.54 -53.26
N LEU A 44 -31.72 -2.14 -52.56
CA LEU A 44 -30.93 -0.96 -52.93
C LEU A 44 -29.53 -1.00 -52.30
N LEU A 45 -28.54 -0.66 -53.12
CA LEU A 45 -27.13 -0.29 -52.86
C LEU A 45 -26.75 -0.19 -51.35
N ARG A 46 -25.73 -0.88 -50.80
CA ARG A 46 -24.47 -1.36 -51.39
C ARG A 46 -23.78 -0.33 -52.29
N PHE A 47 -23.09 0.65 -51.70
CA PHE A 47 -21.74 1.13 -52.09
C PHE A 47 -21.24 2.23 -51.13
N LEU A 48 -19.91 2.42 -51.06
CA LEU A 48 -19.16 3.50 -50.40
C LEU A 48 -19.18 3.60 -48.85
N ALA A 49 -18.01 3.36 -48.26
CA ALA A 49 -17.44 4.15 -47.16
C ALA A 49 -16.34 5.06 -47.76
N PRO A 50 -15.67 5.99 -47.04
CA PRO A 50 -15.74 6.36 -45.61
C PRO A 50 -15.90 7.91 -45.46
N PRO A 51 -15.29 8.65 -44.49
CA PRO A 51 -15.09 8.43 -43.06
C PRO A 51 -15.73 9.54 -42.18
N PHE A 52 -16.42 9.22 -41.08
CA PHE A 52 -16.87 10.24 -40.10
C PHE A 52 -16.76 9.76 -38.63
N VAL A 53 -15.55 9.34 -38.23
CA VAL A 53 -15.22 9.01 -36.83
C VAL A 53 -14.08 9.91 -36.35
N ALA A 54 -14.38 11.20 -36.18
CA ALA A 54 -13.37 12.24 -35.86
C ALA A 54 -13.85 13.34 -34.88
N ALA A 55 -15.07 13.24 -34.32
CA ALA A 55 -15.76 14.39 -33.71
C ALA A 55 -16.38 14.13 -32.31
N VAL A 56 -15.85 13.20 -31.52
CA VAL A 56 -16.39 12.89 -30.16
C VAL A 56 -15.30 12.75 -29.08
N ILE A 57 -14.16 13.44 -29.22
CA ILE A 57 -13.07 13.48 -28.22
C ILE A 57 -12.80 14.94 -27.77
N ALA A 58 -13.84 15.78 -27.80
CA ALA A 58 -13.72 17.24 -27.60
C ALA A 58 -14.51 17.79 -26.39
N LEU A 59 -15.25 16.96 -25.66
CA LEU A 59 -16.17 17.40 -24.58
C LEU A 59 -16.11 16.51 -23.32
N SER A 60 -14.96 15.89 -23.04
CA SER A 60 -14.70 15.32 -21.71
C SER A 60 -14.17 16.42 -20.79
N PRO A 61 -14.93 16.87 -19.76
CA PRO A 61 -14.37 17.79 -18.78
C PRO A 61 -13.24 17.08 -18.03
N ILE A 62 -12.04 17.68 -18.03
CA ILE A 62 -10.90 17.18 -17.27
C ILE A 62 -11.13 17.57 -15.81
N SER A 63 -11.95 16.78 -15.12
CA SER A 63 -12.31 16.93 -13.71
C SER A 63 -11.13 16.56 -12.81
N ASN A 64 -10.07 17.37 -12.85
CA ASN A 64 -9.04 17.39 -11.82
C ASN A 64 -9.70 17.94 -10.54
N PRO A 65 -9.91 17.13 -9.47
CA PRO A 65 -10.39 17.68 -8.21
C PRO A 65 -9.32 18.63 -7.67
N PRO A 66 -9.68 19.86 -7.21
CA PRO A 66 -8.71 20.75 -6.59
C PRO A 66 -8.22 20.09 -5.31
N VAL A 67 -6.92 19.75 -5.25
CA VAL A 67 -6.27 19.27 -4.03
C VAL A 67 -6.46 20.34 -2.95
N SER A 68 -7.08 19.97 -1.83
CA SER A 68 -7.45 20.96 -0.82
C SER A 68 -6.21 21.54 -0.17
N VAL A 69 -6.15 22.88 -0.09
CA VAL A 69 -5.05 23.61 0.57
C VAL A 69 -4.88 23.15 2.02
N GLY A 70 -5.96 22.75 2.70
CA GLY A 70 -5.88 22.16 4.04
C GLY A 70 -5.04 20.88 4.08
N GLN A 71 -5.27 19.96 3.13
CA GLN A 71 -4.53 18.69 3.06
C GLN A 71 -3.03 18.92 2.83
N THR A 72 -2.64 19.90 2.02
CA THR A 72 -1.21 20.20 1.79
C THR A 72 -0.55 20.81 3.03
N LEU A 73 -1.25 21.69 3.76
CA LEU A 73 -0.76 22.25 5.01
C LEU A 73 -0.61 21.18 6.10
N ASP A 74 -1.57 20.27 6.23
CA ASP A 74 -1.54 19.23 7.27
C ASP A 74 -0.45 18.18 6.98
N VAL A 75 -0.21 17.83 5.71
CA VAL A 75 0.96 17.00 5.32
C VAL A 75 2.28 17.70 5.70
N GLN A 76 2.42 19.02 5.50
CA GLN A 76 3.65 19.75 5.85
C GLN A 76 3.85 19.91 7.37
N LYS A 77 2.78 20.12 8.14
CA LYS A 77 2.81 20.06 9.61
C LYS A 77 3.21 18.65 10.09
N GLY A 78 2.59 17.60 9.55
CA GLY A 78 2.88 16.20 9.87
C GLY A 78 4.33 15.83 9.57
N ALA A 79 4.86 16.22 8.40
CA ALA A 79 6.26 16.02 8.05
C ALA A 79 7.22 16.75 9.02
N THR A 80 6.87 17.98 9.42
CA THR A 80 7.67 18.77 10.37
C THR A 80 7.67 18.16 11.77
N LEU A 81 6.51 17.67 12.22
CA LEU A 81 6.35 16.98 13.50
C LEU A 81 7.07 15.62 13.50
N PHE A 82 7.02 14.88 12.39
CA PHE A 82 7.75 13.62 12.21
C PHE A 82 9.27 13.84 12.22
N ARG A 83 9.77 14.90 11.56
CA ARG A 83 11.17 15.34 11.67
C ARG A 83 11.57 15.73 13.09
N ARG A 84 10.66 16.29 13.88
CA ARG A 84 10.90 16.67 15.29
C ARG A 84 10.94 15.47 16.25
N ALA A 85 10.12 14.45 16.02
CA ALA A 85 9.84 13.41 17.03
C ALA A 85 10.23 11.97 16.62
N CYS A 86 10.31 11.65 15.33
CA CYS A 86 10.28 10.26 14.85
C CYS A 86 11.54 9.81 14.09
N ILE A 87 12.18 10.70 13.30
CA ILE A 87 13.30 10.33 12.42
C ILE A 87 14.49 9.70 13.15
N GLY A 88 14.71 10.03 14.43
CA GLY A 88 15.77 9.43 15.25
C GLY A 88 15.67 7.90 15.42
N CYS A 89 14.50 7.31 15.12
CA CYS A 89 14.32 5.86 14.99
C CYS A 89 13.83 5.43 13.58
N HIS A 90 13.06 6.29 12.91
CA HIS A 90 12.25 5.97 11.73
C HIS A 90 12.57 6.85 10.51
N ASP A 91 13.82 7.27 10.34
CA ASP A 91 14.26 7.99 9.13
C ASP A 91 13.90 7.23 7.85
N ALA A 92 13.48 7.98 6.82
CA ALA A 92 12.93 7.48 5.55
C ALA A 92 11.89 6.35 5.67
N GLY A 93 11.15 6.27 6.79
CA GLY A 93 10.17 5.21 7.06
C GLY A 93 10.77 3.89 7.57
N GLY A 94 12.08 3.85 7.84
CA GLY A 94 12.78 2.68 8.36
C GLY A 94 12.48 2.35 9.82
N ASN A 95 13.34 1.53 10.43
CA ASN A 95 13.41 1.32 11.88
C ASN A 95 14.81 0.83 12.25
N ILE A 96 15.64 1.69 12.85
CA ILE A 96 17.03 1.35 13.20
C ILE A 96 17.14 0.42 14.43
N ILE A 97 16.08 0.31 15.22
CA ILE A 97 16.04 -0.44 16.48
C ILE A 97 15.51 -1.87 16.27
N GLN A 98 14.59 -2.06 15.32
CA GLN A 98 13.91 -3.33 15.09
C GLN A 98 13.65 -3.61 13.60
N PRO A 99 14.50 -4.45 12.98
CA PRO A 99 14.24 -5.00 11.65
C PRO A 99 12.86 -5.66 11.58
N GLY A 100 12.13 -5.42 10.49
CA GLY A 100 10.80 -5.96 10.29
C GLY A 100 9.67 -5.28 11.08
N ALA A 101 9.94 -4.13 11.71
CA ALA A 101 8.95 -3.21 12.27
C ALA A 101 9.14 -1.79 11.71
N THR A 102 9.39 -1.69 10.41
CA THR A 102 9.47 -0.40 9.69
C THR A 102 8.08 0.20 9.45
N LEU A 103 8.03 1.46 9.02
CA LEU A 103 6.79 2.17 8.68
C LEU A 103 6.37 1.97 7.21
N PHE A 104 7.00 1.06 6.47
CA PHE A 104 6.54 0.64 5.15
C PHE A 104 5.28 -0.23 5.27
N LEU A 105 4.32 -0.05 4.35
CA LEU A 105 3.01 -0.71 4.39
C LEU A 105 3.07 -2.24 4.63
N LYS A 106 4.02 -2.94 4.00
CA LYS A 106 4.26 -4.39 4.17
C LYS A 106 4.63 -4.79 5.61
N ASP A 107 5.31 -3.93 6.34
CA ASP A 107 5.68 -4.15 7.74
C ASP A 107 4.54 -3.76 8.66
N LEU A 108 3.85 -2.64 8.40
CA LEU A 108 2.66 -2.24 9.14
C LEU A 108 1.57 -3.35 9.10
N GLN A 109 1.25 -3.85 7.90
CA GLN A 109 0.29 -4.94 7.68
C GLN A 109 0.69 -6.22 8.42
N ARG A 110 1.96 -6.63 8.32
CA ARG A 110 2.45 -7.84 9.00
C ARG A 110 2.42 -7.72 10.53
N ASN A 111 2.52 -6.51 11.06
CA ASN A 111 2.48 -6.24 12.51
C ASN A 111 1.08 -5.84 13.02
N GLY A 112 0.05 -5.87 12.15
CA GLY A 112 -1.34 -5.53 12.46
C GLY A 112 -1.55 -4.06 12.82
N VAL A 113 -0.82 -3.15 12.16
CA VAL A 113 -0.80 -1.71 12.49
C VAL A 113 -0.81 -0.80 11.25
N ASP A 114 -1.54 -1.17 10.21
CA ASP A 114 -1.66 -0.42 8.95
C ASP A 114 -2.88 0.52 8.86
N THR A 115 -3.67 0.68 9.92
CA THR A 115 -4.74 1.70 10.00
C THR A 115 -4.26 2.94 10.77
N GLU A 116 -4.90 4.09 10.55
CA GLU A 116 -4.54 5.34 11.27
C GLU A 116 -4.77 5.20 12.78
N GLU A 117 -5.82 4.50 13.19
CA GLU A 117 -6.15 4.26 14.60
C GLU A 117 -5.13 3.34 15.30
N GLU A 118 -4.55 2.39 14.57
CA GLU A 118 -3.47 1.53 15.07
C GLU A 118 -2.13 2.28 15.18
N ILE A 119 -1.77 3.04 14.15
CA ILE A 119 -0.56 3.89 14.16
C ILE A 119 -0.68 4.93 15.28
N TYR A 120 -1.87 5.51 15.46
CA TYR A 120 -2.23 6.40 16.55
C TYR A 120 -2.00 5.72 17.90
N ARG A 121 -2.61 4.54 18.13
CA ARG A 121 -2.51 3.81 19.40
C ARG A 121 -1.06 3.44 19.75
N VAL A 122 -0.28 2.99 18.77
CA VAL A 122 1.15 2.68 18.96
C VAL A 122 1.96 3.94 19.27
N THR A 123 1.70 5.05 18.59
CA THR A 123 2.39 6.32 18.85
C THR A 123 2.01 6.91 20.22
N TYR A 124 0.76 6.73 20.65
CA TYR A 124 0.27 7.22 21.94
C TYR A 124 0.85 6.43 23.12
N TYR A 125 0.70 5.10 23.13
CA TYR A 125 1.01 4.24 24.28
C TYR A 125 2.39 3.57 24.21
N GLY A 126 3.02 3.52 23.02
CA GLY A 126 4.25 2.77 22.76
C GLY A 126 4.00 1.30 22.41
N LYS A 127 5.03 0.63 21.89
CA LYS A 127 5.01 -0.82 21.58
C LYS A 127 6.42 -1.40 21.71
N GLY A 128 6.63 -2.23 22.74
CA GLY A 128 7.92 -2.88 23.00
C GLY A 128 9.03 -1.88 23.34
N ARG A 129 9.92 -1.61 22.36
CA ARG A 129 11.04 -0.66 22.50
C ARG A 129 10.73 0.75 21.95
N MET A 130 9.60 0.93 21.25
CA MET A 130 9.13 2.26 20.87
C MET A 130 8.39 2.90 22.06
N PRO A 131 8.82 4.07 22.56
CA PRO A 131 8.15 4.76 23.65
C PRO A 131 6.84 5.42 23.19
N GLY A 132 5.84 5.47 24.07
CA GLY A 132 4.60 6.22 23.83
C GLY A 132 4.75 7.73 24.07
N PHE A 133 4.12 8.53 23.21
CA PHE A 133 4.21 9.99 23.22
C PHE A 133 2.98 10.70 23.79
N GLY A 134 1.84 10.01 23.95
CA GLY A 134 0.59 10.62 24.41
C GLY A 134 0.64 11.12 25.85
N GLU A 135 -0.11 12.17 26.16
CA GLU A 135 -0.13 12.81 27.49
C GLU A 135 -0.46 11.79 28.59
N ASN A 136 -1.44 10.91 28.37
CA ASN A 136 -1.86 9.89 29.33
C ASN A 136 -1.06 8.56 29.27
N CYS A 137 0.04 8.49 28.50
CA CYS A 137 0.89 7.30 28.47
C CYS A 137 1.51 7.02 29.85
N THR A 138 1.32 5.78 30.31
CA THR A 138 1.72 5.25 31.63
C THR A 138 1.98 3.73 31.55
N PRO A 139 2.84 3.12 32.40
CA PRO A 139 3.77 3.71 33.37
C PRO A 139 4.87 4.56 32.72
N ARG A 140 5.50 5.45 33.51
CA ARG A 140 6.45 6.46 33.00
C ARG A 140 7.57 5.91 32.10
N GLY A 141 8.01 4.68 32.35
CA GLY A 141 9.13 4.01 31.66
C GLY A 141 8.82 3.44 30.27
N GLN A 142 7.55 3.27 29.88
CA GLN A 142 7.19 2.90 28.49
C GLN A 142 6.93 4.11 27.59
N CYS A 143 7.16 5.32 28.09
CA CYS A 143 6.76 6.58 27.46
C CYS A 143 7.95 7.52 27.32
N THR A 144 7.92 8.39 26.30
CA THR A 144 9.04 9.29 25.97
C THR A 144 9.50 10.10 27.18
N PHE A 145 10.82 10.19 27.40
CA PHE A 145 11.38 10.96 28.51
C PHE A 145 11.31 12.48 28.27
N GLY A 146 11.20 12.90 27.00
CA GLY A 146 10.95 14.29 26.64
C GLY A 146 9.49 14.73 26.85
N ALA A 147 9.13 15.85 26.23
CA ALA A 147 7.76 16.34 26.19
C ALA A 147 6.81 15.31 25.55
N ARG A 148 5.59 15.25 26.07
CA ARG A 148 4.47 14.52 25.43
C ARG A 148 3.95 15.33 24.24
N LEU A 149 3.22 14.66 23.36
CA LEU A 149 2.51 15.25 22.22
C LEU A 149 1.01 15.25 22.50
N GLN A 150 0.32 16.27 21.99
CA GLN A 150 -1.13 16.39 22.16
C GLN A 150 -1.89 15.35 21.32
N GLU A 151 -3.13 15.07 21.70
CA GLU A 151 -4.05 14.13 21.01
C GLU A 151 -4.11 14.41 19.49
N ASP A 152 -4.19 15.68 19.08
CA ASP A 152 -4.27 16.08 17.67
C ASP A 152 -2.91 16.08 16.95
N GLU A 153 -1.79 16.32 17.65
CA GLU A 153 -0.44 16.11 17.11
C GLU A 153 -0.23 14.62 16.74
N ILE A 154 -0.73 13.70 17.57
CA ILE A 154 -0.57 12.26 17.35
C ILE A 154 -1.51 11.75 16.24
N LYS A 155 -2.73 12.30 16.09
CA LYS A 155 -3.60 12.04 14.93
C LYS A 155 -2.92 12.47 13.63
N LEU A 156 -2.35 13.67 13.61
CA LEU A 156 -1.63 14.22 12.46
C LEU A 156 -0.39 13.38 12.09
N LEU A 157 0.36 12.87 13.09
CA LEU A 157 1.43 11.91 12.86
C LEU A 157 0.92 10.60 12.26
N ALA A 158 -0.20 10.06 12.75
CA ALA A 158 -0.78 8.82 12.25
C ALA A 158 -1.23 8.94 10.78
N GLN A 159 -1.92 10.02 10.44
CA GLN A 159 -2.30 10.39 9.06
C GLN A 159 -1.07 10.54 8.15
N PHE A 160 -0.05 11.26 8.62
CA PHE A 160 1.19 11.44 7.87
C PHE A 160 1.90 10.09 7.62
N VAL A 161 2.06 9.25 8.64
CA VAL A 161 2.70 7.94 8.51
C VAL A 161 1.90 7.00 7.60
N LYS A 162 0.56 6.99 7.69
CA LYS A 162 -0.30 6.21 6.79
C LYS A 162 -0.15 6.66 5.33
N SER A 163 -0.25 7.97 5.09
CA SER A 163 -0.10 8.58 3.77
C SER A 163 1.28 8.33 3.16
N GLN A 164 2.35 8.40 3.96
CA GLN A 164 3.71 8.05 3.52
C GLN A 164 3.87 6.56 3.24
N ALA A 165 3.29 5.67 4.07
CA ALA A 165 3.34 4.23 3.88
C ALA A 165 2.64 3.79 2.58
N ASP A 166 1.48 4.38 2.27
CA ASP A 166 0.72 4.13 1.03
C ASP A 166 1.47 4.60 -0.22
N GLN A 167 2.19 5.72 -0.12
CA GLN A 167 3.03 6.26 -1.19
C GLN A 167 4.42 5.59 -1.27
N GLY A 168 4.73 4.63 -0.38
CA GLY A 168 6.00 3.91 -0.37
C GLY A 168 7.20 4.73 0.11
N TRP A 169 6.98 5.73 0.97
CA TRP A 169 7.96 6.67 1.50
C TRP A 169 8.75 7.43 0.41
N PRO A 170 8.07 8.29 -0.37
CA PRO A 170 8.75 9.16 -1.33
C PRO A 170 9.72 10.11 -0.63
N LYS A 171 10.79 10.50 -1.33
CA LYS A 171 11.69 11.56 -0.86
C LYS A 171 10.90 12.87 -0.79
N ILE A 172 10.75 13.41 0.41
CA ILE A 172 10.19 14.74 0.61
C ILE A 172 11.30 15.75 0.32
N GLU A 173 11.31 16.29 -0.89
CA GLU A 173 12.17 17.42 -1.25
C GLU A 173 11.72 18.66 -0.45
N THR A 174 12.41 18.94 0.65
CA THR A 174 12.21 20.15 1.44
C THR A 174 12.85 21.33 0.72
N GLN A 175 12.03 22.26 0.27
CA GLN A 175 12.44 23.41 -0.52
C GLN A 175 13.08 24.49 0.37
N GLY A 176 14.36 24.30 0.71
CA GLY A 176 15.15 25.23 1.53
C GLY A 176 16.41 24.61 2.10
N ASP A 177 17.49 24.63 1.31
CA ASP A 177 18.88 24.68 1.78
C ASP A 177 19.34 26.16 1.76
#